data_AF-A0A8C0U272-F1
#
_entry.id   AF-A0A8C0U272-F1
#
_cell.length_a   1.000
_cell.length_b   1.000
_cell.length_c   1.000
_cell.angle_alpha   90.00
_cell.angle_beta   90.00
_cell.angle_gamma   90.00
#
_symmetry.space_group_name_H-M   'P 1'
#
loop_
_entity.id
_entity.type
_entity.pdbx_description
1 polymer ?
#
loop_
_entity_poly.entity_id
_entity_poly.type
_entity_poly.pdbx_seq_one_letter_code
_entity_poly.pdbx_strand_id
1 'polypeptide(L)'
;MTYGSNKSNFPKHISLSLLYLKEEEAKTWNDSKFLFYFLQFEESYLEKKEDLTKLQKDGSLLFQQVPMVEMDGMKLVQTRAIANYIATKYNLCGKDLKERALIDMYVEGMFDLNELLMTYVIQPADKKEQHFANMMDKATNRYFPVFEKVLKDHGKDFLVGNQLSRADVQLLELILMAEEFKPDILAQFPLLQRFKARISNIPTIKKFLQPGSQRKPPVREEDVAKVIKIFY
;
A
#
# COMPACT_ATOMS: atom_id res chain seq x y z
N MET A 1 3.44 -34.51 -38.90
CA MET A 1 2.43 -33.45 -38.90
C MET A 1 2.65 -32.59 -37.68
N THR A 2 3.25 -31.43 -37.90
CA THR A 2 3.52 -30.39 -36.91
C THR A 2 2.31 -29.45 -36.85
N TYR A 3 1.75 -29.23 -35.66
CA TYR A 3 0.99 -28.02 -35.36
C TYR A 3 1.71 -27.30 -34.23
N GLY A 4 2.26 -26.14 -34.58
CA GLY A 4 2.74 -25.14 -33.64
C GLY A 4 1.63 -24.16 -33.24
N SER A 5 2.10 -23.07 -32.65
CA SER A 5 1.37 -21.94 -32.03
C SER A 5 0.94 -22.23 -30.58
N ASN A 6 1.20 -21.38 -29.59
CA ASN A 6 1.77 -20.05 -29.60
C ASN A 6 2.51 -19.85 -28.27
N LYS A 7 3.78 -19.44 -28.35
CA LYS A 7 4.49 -18.85 -27.20
C LYS A 7 3.76 -17.55 -26.88
N SER A 8 3.03 -17.52 -25.76
CA SER A 8 2.61 -16.25 -25.18
C SER A 8 3.88 -15.51 -24.74
N ASN A 9 4.28 -14.52 -25.55
CA ASN A 9 5.25 -13.51 -25.17
C ASN A 9 4.65 -12.69 -24.03
N PHE A 10 4.77 -13.19 -22.80
CA PHE A 10 4.72 -12.33 -21.63
C PHE A 10 6.08 -11.64 -21.53
N PRO A 11 6.15 -10.30 -21.56
CA PRO A 11 7.39 -9.61 -21.23
C PRO A 11 7.80 -10.03 -19.80
N LYS A 12 9.00 -10.63 -19.70
CA LYS A 12 9.65 -10.93 -18.43
C LYS A 12 10.18 -9.62 -17.85
N HIS A 13 9.96 -9.43 -16.56
CA HIS A 13 10.43 -8.35 -15.69
C HIS A 13 9.66 -7.03 -15.82
N ILE A 14 8.79 -6.77 -14.83
CA ILE A 14 8.37 -5.41 -14.45
C ILE A 14 9.20 -5.09 -13.20
N SER A 15 10.19 -4.20 -13.34
CA SER A 15 10.95 -3.67 -12.19
C SER A 15 10.04 -2.69 -11.46
N LEU A 16 9.79 -2.85 -10.16
CA LEU A 16 8.95 -1.91 -9.40
C LEU A 16 9.72 -1.47 -8.18
N SER A 17 10.39 -0.33 -8.30
CA SER A 17 11.13 0.28 -7.20
C SER A 17 10.16 0.89 -6.17
N LEU A 18 9.88 0.12 -5.12
CA LEU A 18 9.68 0.69 -3.79
C LEU A 18 10.98 0.55 -3.01
N LEU A 19 11.23 1.49 -2.10
CA LEU A 19 12.45 1.52 -1.31
C LEU A 19 12.68 0.31 -0.44
N TYR A 20 13.95 0.14 -0.11
CA TYR A 20 14.42 -1.12 0.40
C TYR A 20 15.80 -1.03 1.06
N LEU A 21 15.94 -1.64 2.23
CA LEU A 21 17.18 -1.88 2.99
C LEU A 21 17.39 -3.40 3.08
N LYS A 22 18.63 -3.91 2.98
CA LYS A 22 18.90 -5.32 3.32
C LYS A 22 20.32 -5.57 3.87
N GLU A 23 20.41 -5.62 5.20
CA GLU A 23 21.00 -6.75 5.94
C GLU A 23 20.47 -6.74 7.40
N GLU A 24 20.03 -7.91 7.87
CA GLU A 24 19.45 -8.38 9.17
C GLU A 24 18.62 -7.46 10.10
N GLU A 25 18.65 -6.14 10.01
CA GLU A 25 17.97 -5.27 10.97
C GLU A 25 17.49 -3.94 10.36
N ALA A 26 16.72 -3.97 9.28
CA ALA A 26 16.17 -2.74 8.71
C ALA A 26 14.85 -2.97 7.95
N LYS A 27 13.73 -2.79 8.63
CA LYS A 27 12.36 -2.86 8.08
C LYS A 27 11.82 -1.43 7.94
N THR A 28 11.76 -0.85 6.74
CA THR A 28 11.06 0.44 6.58
C THR A 28 10.35 0.68 5.26
N TRP A 29 9.18 1.33 5.44
CA TRP A 29 8.27 2.01 4.52
C TRP A 29 7.31 1.14 3.69
N ASN A 30 6.04 1.17 4.09
CA ASN A 30 4.96 0.30 3.60
C ASN A 30 3.82 1.10 2.95
N ASP A 31 4.15 2.04 2.07
CA ASP A 31 3.14 2.72 1.26
C ASP A 31 3.09 2.09 -0.12
N SER A 32 2.09 1.22 -0.32
CA SER A 32 1.55 0.78 -1.62
C SER A 32 1.96 -0.59 -2.18
N LYS A 33 2.65 -1.47 -1.44
CA LYS A 33 2.94 -2.82 -1.96
C LYS A 33 1.69 -3.66 -2.19
N PHE A 34 0.63 -3.39 -1.43
CA PHE A 34 -0.63 -4.09 -1.63
C PHE A 34 -1.20 -3.86 -3.02
N LEU A 35 -1.02 -2.70 -3.67
CA LEU A 35 -1.48 -2.51 -5.06
C LEU A 35 -0.74 -3.38 -6.09
N PHE A 36 0.35 -4.04 -5.69
CA PHE A 36 1.14 -4.94 -6.52
C PHE A 36 0.91 -6.42 -6.21
N TYR A 37 -0.09 -6.78 -5.39
CA TYR A 37 -0.32 -8.17 -4.94
C TYR A 37 -0.47 -9.18 -6.10
N PHE A 38 -0.82 -8.72 -7.29
CA PHE A 38 -1.03 -9.52 -8.50
C PHE A 38 0.14 -9.48 -9.49
N LEU A 39 1.19 -8.72 -9.21
CA LEU A 39 2.36 -8.56 -10.08
C LEU A 39 3.56 -9.31 -9.52
N GLN A 40 4.38 -9.84 -10.43
CA GLN A 40 5.76 -10.20 -10.11
C GLN A 40 6.61 -8.96 -10.34
N PHE A 41 7.42 -8.61 -9.36
CA PHE A 41 8.26 -7.44 -9.46
C PHE A 41 9.61 -7.63 -8.77
N GLU A 42 10.59 -6.88 -9.26
CA GLU A 42 11.91 -6.78 -8.66
C GLU A 42 12.03 -5.47 -7.90
N GLU A 43 12.94 -5.49 -6.93
CA GLU A 43 13.03 -4.48 -5.89
C GLU A 43 14.49 -4.03 -5.78
N SER A 44 14.72 -2.72 -5.81
CA SER A 44 16.05 -2.11 -5.68
C SER A 44 16.15 -1.31 -4.39
N TYR A 45 17.27 -1.48 -3.70
CA TYR A 45 17.48 -1.07 -2.31
C TYR A 45 18.28 0.24 -2.25
N LEU A 46 17.91 1.17 -1.35
CA LEU A 46 18.77 2.28 -0.91
C LEU A 46 19.37 1.87 0.44
N GLU A 47 20.67 1.62 0.45
CA GLU A 47 21.40 1.16 1.64
C GLU A 47 22.10 2.33 2.35
N LYS A 48 22.47 3.35 1.57
CA LYS A 48 23.20 4.53 2.04
C LYS A 48 22.78 5.79 1.29
N LYS A 49 23.14 6.95 1.82
CA LYS A 49 22.81 8.27 1.27
C LYS A 49 23.34 8.45 -0.16
N GLU A 50 24.45 7.79 -0.49
CA GLU A 50 25.05 7.81 -1.81
C GLU A 50 24.14 7.17 -2.87
N ASP A 51 23.35 6.15 -2.51
CA ASP A 51 22.43 5.50 -3.44
C ASP A 51 21.29 6.45 -3.83
N LEU A 52 20.72 7.16 -2.84
CA LEU A 52 19.74 8.23 -3.07
C LEU A 52 20.35 9.33 -3.93
N THR A 53 21.56 9.78 -3.58
CA THR A 53 22.28 10.83 -4.30
C THR A 53 22.53 10.44 -5.76
N LYS A 54 22.82 9.16 -6.04
CA LYS A 54 23.00 8.65 -7.40
C LYS A 54 21.71 8.79 -8.22
N LEU A 55 20.57 8.36 -7.68
CA LEU A 55 19.25 8.47 -8.33
C LEU A 55 18.79 9.93 -8.51
N GLN A 56 19.24 10.83 -7.64
CA GLN A 56 19.00 12.27 -7.81
C GLN A 56 19.84 12.84 -8.94
N LYS A 57 21.14 12.48 -9.01
CA LYS A 57 22.09 12.98 -10.01
C LYS A 57 21.84 12.44 -11.41
N ASP A 58 21.37 11.20 -11.54
CA ASP A 58 21.07 10.59 -12.83
C ASP A 58 19.69 11.00 -13.42
N GLY A 59 18.96 11.87 -12.71
CA GLY A 59 17.66 12.38 -13.14
C GLY A 59 16.50 11.38 -12.99
N SER A 60 16.70 10.27 -12.27
CA SER A 60 15.63 9.27 -12.05
C SER A 60 14.51 9.78 -11.15
N LEU A 61 14.80 10.71 -10.24
CA LEU A 61 13.84 11.25 -9.28
C LEU A 61 13.40 12.66 -9.69
N LEU A 62 12.25 12.76 -10.36
CA LEU A 62 11.71 14.04 -10.87
C LEU A 62 11.65 15.15 -9.81
N PHE A 63 11.29 14.79 -8.57
CA PHE A 63 11.22 15.73 -7.44
C PHE A 63 12.28 15.43 -6.37
N GLN A 64 13.37 14.74 -6.73
CA GLN A 64 14.45 14.32 -5.83
C GLN A 64 13.99 13.43 -4.66
N GLN A 65 12.76 12.94 -4.73
CA GLN A 65 12.08 12.17 -3.71
C GLN A 65 11.71 10.80 -4.26
N VAL A 66 11.46 9.91 -3.32
CA VAL A 66 10.95 8.57 -3.52
C VAL A 66 9.59 8.45 -2.80
N PRO A 67 8.73 7.47 -3.13
CA PRO A 67 8.95 6.32 -4.01
C PRO A 67 9.11 6.68 -5.50
N MET A 68 9.82 5.82 -6.24
CA MET A 68 9.99 5.91 -7.70
C MET A 68 9.89 4.52 -8.31
N VAL A 69 8.98 4.29 -9.25
CA VAL A 69 8.74 3.00 -9.91
C VAL A 69 9.09 3.07 -11.40
N GLU A 70 9.89 2.11 -11.89
CA GLU A 70 10.21 1.97 -13.31
C GLU A 70 9.20 1.06 -14.04
N MET A 71 8.15 1.63 -14.64
CA MET A 71 7.11 0.84 -15.30
C MET A 71 6.80 1.36 -16.70
N ASP A 72 6.67 0.44 -17.67
CA ASP A 72 6.33 0.76 -19.06
C ASP A 72 7.26 1.81 -19.72
N GLY A 73 8.55 1.75 -19.40
CA GLY A 73 9.55 2.71 -19.88
C GLY A 73 9.48 4.09 -19.20
N MET A 74 8.65 4.26 -18.18
CA MET A 74 8.54 5.48 -17.38
C MET A 74 9.19 5.31 -16.01
N LYS A 75 9.74 6.41 -15.47
CA LYS A 75 10.16 6.53 -14.07
C LYS A 75 9.08 7.33 -13.32
N LEU A 76 8.11 6.62 -12.74
CA LEU A 76 6.97 7.21 -12.05
C LEU A 76 7.35 7.55 -10.62
N VAL A 77 7.18 8.80 -10.20
CA VAL A 77 7.34 9.22 -8.79
C VAL A 77 5.98 9.61 -8.20
N GLN A 78 5.91 9.85 -6.89
CA GLN A 78 4.71 10.16 -6.11
C GLN A 78 3.78 8.95 -5.91
N THR A 79 3.61 8.52 -4.66
CA THR A 79 2.83 7.34 -4.27
C THR A 79 1.45 7.30 -4.93
N ARG A 80 0.72 8.43 -4.91
CA ARG A 80 -0.63 8.54 -5.48
C ARG A 80 -0.63 8.39 -7.00
N ALA A 81 0.35 8.97 -7.70
CA ALA A 81 0.44 8.88 -9.15
C ALA A 81 0.78 7.45 -9.60
N ILE A 82 1.73 6.81 -8.92
CA ILE A 82 2.09 5.40 -9.11
C ILE A 82 0.85 4.51 -8.92
N ALA A 83 0.15 4.66 -7.79
CA ALA A 83 -1.06 3.92 -7.46
C ALA A 83 -2.18 4.12 -8.50
N ASN A 84 -2.41 5.36 -8.94
CA ASN A 84 -3.39 5.70 -9.98
C ASN A 84 -3.07 5.00 -11.31
N TYR A 85 -1.80 5.01 -11.71
CA TYR A 85 -1.36 4.40 -12.96
C TYR A 85 -1.59 2.89 -12.96
N ILE A 86 -1.14 2.21 -11.91
CA ILE A 86 -1.31 0.76 -11.76
C ILE A 86 -2.80 0.41 -11.70
N ALA A 87 -3.57 1.10 -10.87
CA ALA A 87 -5.00 0.80 -10.75
C ALA A 87 -5.74 1.01 -12.08
N THR A 88 -5.38 2.03 -12.86
CA THR A 88 -5.97 2.26 -14.18
C THR A 88 -5.57 1.15 -15.15
N LYS A 89 -4.28 0.79 -15.21
CA LYS A 89 -3.75 -0.25 -16.08
C LYS A 89 -4.39 -1.62 -15.86
N TYR A 90 -4.79 -1.93 -14.62
CA TYR A 90 -5.39 -3.21 -14.24
C TYR A 90 -6.88 -3.13 -13.90
N ASN A 91 -7.59 -2.09 -14.36
CA ASN A 91 -9.04 -1.93 -14.23
C ASN A 91 -9.57 -1.92 -12.78
N LEU A 92 -8.80 -1.34 -11.85
CA LEU A 92 -9.11 -1.20 -10.43
C LEU A 92 -9.63 0.21 -10.07
N CYS A 93 -9.95 1.05 -11.05
CA CYS A 93 -10.42 2.44 -10.88
C CYS A 93 -11.94 2.61 -11.09
N GLY A 94 -12.72 1.51 -11.08
CA GLY A 94 -14.15 1.54 -11.39
C GLY A 94 -14.44 1.62 -12.89
N LYS A 95 -15.71 1.48 -13.28
CA LYS A 95 -16.11 1.40 -14.69
C LYS A 95 -16.43 2.76 -15.35
N ASP A 96 -16.73 3.77 -14.54
CA ASP A 96 -17.13 5.09 -14.99
C ASP A 96 -16.61 6.19 -14.05
N LEU A 97 -16.83 7.45 -14.44
CA LEU A 97 -16.37 8.62 -13.68
C LEU A 97 -16.97 8.70 -12.26
N LYS A 98 -18.18 8.17 -12.05
CA LYS A 98 -18.84 8.22 -10.73
C LYS A 98 -18.20 7.20 -9.79
N GLU A 99 -18.01 5.96 -10.26
CA GLU A 99 -17.31 4.95 -9.47
C GLU A 99 -15.88 5.37 -9.18
N ARG A 100 -15.17 5.93 -10.17
CA ARG A 100 -13.82 6.47 -9.97
C ARG A 100 -13.79 7.57 -8.92
N ALA A 101 -14.72 8.52 -8.95
CA ALA A 101 -14.78 9.59 -7.96
C ALA A 101 -14.99 9.07 -6.53
N LEU A 102 -15.85 8.05 -6.35
CA LEU A 102 -16.04 7.40 -5.05
C LEU A 102 -14.77 6.68 -4.58
N ILE A 103 -14.14 5.92 -5.48
CA ILE A 103 -12.88 5.23 -5.20
C ILE A 103 -11.80 6.23 -4.77
N ASP A 104 -11.66 7.33 -5.50
CA ASP A 104 -10.65 8.36 -5.22
C ASP A 104 -10.90 9.02 -3.86
N MET A 105 -12.16 9.37 -3.55
CA MET A 105 -12.53 9.94 -2.26
C MET A 105 -12.25 8.98 -1.09
N TYR A 106 -12.55 7.69 -1.27
CA TYR A 106 -12.29 6.67 -0.25
C TYR A 106 -10.80 6.47 -0.01
N VAL A 107 -10.01 6.37 -1.08
CA VAL A 107 -8.56 6.19 -1.01
C VAL A 107 -7.87 7.39 -0.38
N GLU A 108 -8.25 8.62 -0.74
CA GLU A 108 -7.65 9.82 -0.13
C GLU A 108 -7.97 9.90 1.37
N GLY A 109 -9.20 9.59 1.79
CA GLY A 109 -9.53 9.49 3.21
C GLY A 109 -8.74 8.40 3.94
N MET A 110 -8.46 7.27 3.29
CA MET A 110 -7.62 6.21 3.84
C MET A 110 -6.16 6.66 3.99
N PHE A 111 -5.63 7.43 3.04
CA PHE A 111 -4.26 7.95 3.10
C PHE A 111 -4.06 8.87 4.31
N ASP A 112 -5.05 9.69 4.66
CA ASP A 112 -4.97 10.55 5.85
C ASP A 112 -4.80 9.74 7.16
N LEU A 113 -5.49 8.59 7.27
CA LEU A 113 -5.31 7.70 8.42
C LEU A 113 -3.99 6.94 8.34
N ASN A 114 -3.64 6.46 7.15
CA ASN A 114 -2.40 5.74 6.90
C ASN A 114 -1.18 6.57 7.31
N GLU A 115 -1.17 7.87 6.98
CA GLU A 115 -0.09 8.79 7.38
C GLU A 115 0.07 8.85 8.91
N LEU A 116 -1.02 8.87 9.67
CA LEU A 116 -0.95 8.85 11.14
C LEU A 116 -0.37 7.53 11.66
N LEU A 117 -0.81 6.39 11.13
CA LEU A 117 -0.28 5.08 11.55
C LEU A 117 1.21 4.96 11.21
N MET A 118 1.59 5.36 10.00
CA MET A 118 2.97 5.28 9.50
C MET A 118 3.94 6.18 10.26
N THR A 119 3.49 7.38 10.64
CA THR A 119 4.35 8.36 11.33
C THR A 119 4.48 8.10 12.83
N TYR A 120 3.77 7.12 13.41
CA TYR A 120 3.84 6.81 14.85
C TYR A 120 5.28 6.52 15.31
N VAL A 121 6.00 5.66 14.57
CA VAL A 121 7.35 5.19 14.96
C VAL A 121 8.40 6.31 14.99
N ILE A 122 8.17 7.39 14.24
CA ILE A 122 9.06 8.57 14.18
C ILE A 122 8.61 9.70 15.08
N GLN A 123 7.50 9.56 15.82
CA GLN A 123 7.06 10.58 16.76
C GLN A 123 8.09 10.73 17.91
N PRO A 124 8.31 11.97 18.39
CA PRO A 124 9.05 12.22 19.63
C PRO A 124 8.45 11.43 20.80
N ALA A 125 9.30 10.97 21.72
CA ALA A 125 8.89 10.12 22.84
C ALA A 125 7.78 10.76 23.71
N ASP A 126 7.86 12.08 23.93
CA ASP A 126 6.87 12.87 24.68
C ASP A 126 5.53 13.05 23.95
N LYS A 127 5.47 12.76 22.64
CA LYS A 127 4.25 12.89 21.81
C LYS A 127 3.65 11.55 21.40
N LYS A 128 4.36 10.43 21.59
CA LYS A 128 3.92 9.10 21.13
C LYS A 128 2.57 8.69 21.68
N GLU A 129 2.32 8.89 22.98
CA GLU A 129 1.05 8.52 23.61
C GLU A 129 -0.13 9.33 23.04
N GLN A 130 0.03 10.66 22.93
CA GLN A 130 -0.98 11.53 22.33
C GLN A 130 -1.25 11.15 20.87
N HIS A 131 -0.20 10.88 20.10
CA HIS A 131 -0.33 10.46 18.70
C HIS A 131 -1.05 9.12 18.57
N PHE A 132 -0.72 8.15 19.43
CA PHE A 132 -1.39 6.86 19.49
C PHE A 132 -2.89 7.01 19.76
N ALA A 133 -3.25 7.80 20.77
CA ALA A 133 -4.64 8.07 21.09
C ALA A 133 -5.39 8.71 19.92
N ASN A 134 -4.79 9.71 19.27
CA ASN A 134 -5.38 10.39 18.10
C ASN A 134 -5.56 9.46 16.90
N MET A 135 -4.57 8.62 16.56
CA MET A 135 -4.70 7.71 15.42
C MET A 135 -5.74 6.61 15.68
N MET A 136 -5.83 6.11 16.92
CA MET A 136 -6.85 5.12 17.30
C MET A 136 -8.25 5.73 17.29
N ASP A 137 -8.43 6.93 17.85
CA ASP A 137 -9.69 7.67 17.81
C ASP A 137 -10.13 7.93 16.36
N LYS A 138 -9.22 8.41 15.51
CA LYS A 138 -9.54 8.62 14.10
C LYS A 138 -9.93 7.32 13.39
N ALA A 139 -9.22 6.22 13.64
CA ALA A 139 -9.56 4.92 13.06
C ALA A 139 -11.00 4.50 13.46
N THR A 140 -11.32 4.51 14.75
CA THR A 140 -12.58 3.96 15.28
C THR A 140 -13.76 4.92 15.23
N ASN A 141 -13.56 6.23 15.26
CA ASN A 141 -14.64 7.21 15.33
C ASN A 141 -14.81 8.03 14.04
N ARG A 142 -13.81 8.05 13.15
CA ARG A 142 -13.88 8.80 11.88
C ARG A 142 -13.91 7.91 10.64
N TYR A 143 -12.95 7.01 10.48
CA TYR A 143 -12.75 6.34 9.20
C TYR A 143 -13.48 4.99 9.10
N PHE A 144 -13.29 4.06 10.03
CA PHE A 144 -13.94 2.75 9.97
C PHE A 144 -15.48 2.81 9.99
N PRO A 145 -16.14 3.71 10.76
CA PRO A 145 -17.60 3.85 10.68
C PRO A 145 -18.11 4.21 9.28
N VAL A 146 -17.34 4.96 8.48
CA VAL A 146 -17.71 5.32 7.11
C VAL A 146 -17.75 4.08 6.23
N PHE A 147 -16.71 3.25 6.26
CA PHE A 147 -16.65 2.05 5.42
C PHE A 147 -17.61 0.95 5.88
N GLU A 148 -17.81 0.80 7.19
CA GLU A 148 -18.87 -0.07 7.74
C GLU A 148 -20.25 0.36 7.22
N LYS A 149 -20.54 1.67 7.23
CA LYS A 149 -21.79 2.22 6.70
C LYS A 149 -21.92 2.02 5.19
N VAL A 150 -20.86 2.25 4.41
CA VAL A 150 -20.87 2.02 2.95
C VAL A 150 -21.27 0.58 2.65
N LEU A 151 -20.58 -0.39 3.27
CA LEU A 151 -20.89 -1.82 3.09
C LEU A 151 -22.32 -2.17 3.53
N LYS A 152 -22.82 -1.54 4.59
CA LYS A 152 -24.18 -1.74 5.10
C LYS A 152 -25.24 -1.21 4.13
N ASP A 153 -25.05 0.01 3.63
CA ASP A 153 -26.06 0.73 2.86
C ASP A 153 -26.35 0.04 1.52
N HIS A 154 -25.32 -0.43 0.82
CA HIS A 154 -25.51 -1.11 -0.46
C HIS A 154 -25.56 -2.64 -0.34
N GLY A 155 -25.12 -3.22 0.78
CA GLY A 155 -25.19 -4.67 1.05
C GLY A 155 -24.38 -5.54 0.07
N LYS A 156 -23.24 -5.03 -0.40
CA LYS A 156 -22.40 -5.71 -1.41
C LYS A 156 -21.03 -6.06 -0.86
N ASP A 157 -20.29 -6.78 -1.67
CA ASP A 157 -19.05 -7.41 -1.24
C ASP A 157 -17.80 -6.52 -1.30
N PHE A 158 -17.86 -5.46 -2.11
CA PHE A 158 -16.80 -4.48 -2.37
C PHE A 158 -17.33 -3.07 -2.09
N LEU A 159 -16.42 -2.12 -1.83
CA LEU A 159 -16.76 -0.75 -1.45
C LEU A 159 -17.46 0.05 -2.56
N VAL A 160 -17.09 -0.20 -3.82
CA VAL A 160 -17.65 0.50 -4.97
C VAL A 160 -18.03 -0.49 -6.05
N GLY A 161 -19.21 -0.29 -6.65
CA GLY A 161 -19.72 -1.20 -7.66
C GLY A 161 -20.05 -2.57 -7.07
N ASN A 162 -19.64 -3.65 -7.74
CA ASN A 162 -19.66 -5.01 -7.20
C ASN A 162 -18.42 -5.78 -7.69
N GLN A 163 -17.28 -5.10 -7.73
CA GLN A 163 -16.03 -5.62 -8.25
C GLN A 163 -14.88 -5.08 -7.40
N LEU A 164 -13.77 -5.83 -7.38
CA LEU A 164 -12.57 -5.40 -6.71
C LEU A 164 -12.05 -4.10 -7.32
N SER A 165 -11.74 -3.14 -6.46
CA SER A 165 -11.13 -1.87 -6.80
C SER A 165 -9.90 -1.61 -5.93
N ARG A 166 -9.14 -0.57 -6.26
CA ARG A 166 -8.03 -0.13 -5.42
C ARG A 166 -8.47 0.34 -4.03
N ALA A 167 -9.72 0.81 -3.87
CA ALA A 167 -10.23 1.20 -2.57
C ALA A 167 -10.32 -0.01 -1.62
N ASP A 168 -10.69 -1.18 -2.14
CA ASP A 168 -10.78 -2.40 -1.34
C ASP A 168 -9.39 -2.87 -0.88
N VAL A 169 -8.41 -2.76 -1.78
CA VAL A 169 -7.01 -3.11 -1.52
C VAL A 169 -6.41 -2.18 -0.48
N GLN A 170 -6.64 -0.87 -0.63
CA GLN A 170 -6.18 0.15 0.31
C GLN A 170 -6.82 -0.02 1.69
N LEU A 171 -8.12 -0.34 1.75
CA LEU A 171 -8.81 -0.57 3.01
C LEU A 171 -8.29 -1.82 3.72
N LEU A 172 -8.00 -2.91 2.99
CA LEU A 172 -7.40 -4.10 3.58
C LEU A 172 -6.02 -3.78 4.18
N GLU A 173 -5.16 -3.07 3.44
CA GLU A 173 -3.84 -2.65 3.92
C GLU A 173 -3.97 -1.81 5.20
N LEU A 174 -4.87 -0.83 5.21
CA LEU A 174 -5.13 0.05 6.35
C LEU A 174 -5.64 -0.71 7.58
N ILE A 175 -6.55 -1.67 7.38
CA ILE A 175 -7.06 -2.54 8.46
C ILE A 175 -5.91 -3.36 9.07
N LEU A 176 -5.10 -4.01 8.23
CA LEU A 176 -4.00 -4.84 8.70
C LEU A 176 -2.96 -4.01 9.47
N MET A 177 -2.65 -2.81 8.99
CA MET A 177 -1.77 -1.89 9.69
C MET A 177 -2.35 -1.44 11.04
N ALA A 178 -3.65 -1.11 11.10
CA ALA A 178 -4.28 -0.71 12.35
C ALA A 178 -4.32 -1.85 13.38
N GLU A 179 -4.51 -3.10 12.93
CA GLU A 179 -4.47 -4.29 13.79
C GLU A 179 -3.08 -4.60 14.36
N GLU A 180 -2.00 -4.17 13.68
CA GLU A 180 -0.64 -4.26 14.21
C GLU A 180 -0.47 -3.38 15.47
N PHE A 181 -1.26 -2.31 15.61
CA PHE A 181 -1.30 -1.45 16.80
C PHE A 181 -2.36 -1.89 17.84
N LYS A 182 -3.54 -2.30 17.37
CA LYS A 182 -4.66 -2.70 18.21
C LYS A 182 -5.38 -3.91 17.57
N PRO A 183 -5.04 -5.15 17.98
CA PRO A 183 -5.55 -6.36 17.32
C PRO A 183 -7.08 -6.51 17.29
N ASP A 184 -7.78 -5.91 18.26
CA ASP A 184 -9.24 -5.92 18.40
C ASP A 184 -9.92 -4.66 17.84
N ILE A 185 -9.22 -3.82 17.06
CA ILE A 185 -9.75 -2.54 16.57
C ILE A 185 -11.04 -2.68 15.74
N LEU A 186 -11.25 -3.85 15.13
CA LEU A 186 -12.46 -4.15 14.36
C LEU A 186 -13.62 -4.75 15.16
N ALA A 187 -13.51 -4.91 16.48
CA ALA A 187 -14.51 -5.61 17.30
C ALA A 187 -15.94 -5.06 17.11
N GLN A 188 -16.08 -3.74 16.92
CA GLN A 188 -17.37 -3.06 16.71
C GLN A 188 -17.81 -2.95 15.22
N PHE A 189 -17.05 -3.51 14.29
CA PHE A 189 -17.24 -3.37 12.83
C PHE A 189 -17.40 -4.74 12.13
N PRO A 190 -18.54 -5.42 12.30
CA PRO A 190 -18.74 -6.78 11.78
C PRO A 190 -18.74 -6.87 10.25
N LEU A 191 -19.11 -5.82 9.51
CA LEU A 191 -18.99 -5.83 8.05
C LEU A 191 -17.54 -5.67 7.62
N LEU A 192 -16.75 -4.83 8.30
CA LEU A 192 -15.31 -4.74 8.04
C LEU A 192 -14.56 -6.05 8.35
N GLN A 193 -14.94 -6.77 9.40
CA GLN A 193 -14.38 -8.11 9.67
C GLN A 193 -14.66 -9.08 8.52
N ARG A 194 -15.90 -9.13 8.02
CA ARG A 194 -16.27 -9.96 6.86
C ARG A 194 -15.58 -9.53 5.58
N PHE A 195 -15.50 -8.22 5.35
CA PHE A 195 -14.78 -7.62 4.24
C PHE A 195 -13.30 -8.04 4.26
N LYS A 196 -12.60 -7.83 5.39
CA LYS A 196 -11.21 -8.26 5.57
C LYS A 196 -11.03 -9.73 5.23
N ALA A 197 -11.89 -10.61 5.78
CA ALA A 197 -11.83 -12.05 5.53
C ALA A 197 -12.02 -12.39 4.04
N ARG A 198 -12.95 -11.72 3.35
CA ARG A 198 -13.19 -11.92 1.92
C ARG A 198 -12.00 -11.48 1.09
N ILE A 199 -11.55 -10.23 1.23
CA ILE A 199 -10.47 -9.66 0.42
C ILE A 199 -9.16 -10.41 0.67
N SER A 200 -8.87 -10.79 1.93
CA SER A 200 -7.69 -11.60 2.28
C SER A 200 -7.69 -13.00 1.63
N ASN A 201 -8.86 -13.52 1.24
CA ASN A 201 -8.97 -14.83 0.60
C ASN A 201 -8.91 -14.78 -0.94
N ILE A 202 -8.84 -13.60 -1.55
CA ILE A 202 -8.58 -13.49 -2.99
C ILE A 202 -7.22 -14.15 -3.29
N PRO A 203 -7.12 -15.11 -4.24
CA PRO A 203 -5.94 -15.98 -4.35
C PRO A 203 -4.59 -15.26 -4.40
N THR A 204 -4.51 -14.16 -5.14
CA THR A 204 -3.31 -13.34 -5.29
C THR A 204 -2.98 -12.56 -4.00
N ILE A 205 -3.99 -12.00 -3.32
CA ILE A 205 -3.83 -11.33 -2.01
C ILE A 205 -3.45 -12.35 -0.95
N LYS A 206 -4.13 -13.49 -0.88
CA LYS A 206 -3.84 -14.58 0.05
C LYS A 206 -2.39 -15.04 -0.08
N LYS A 207 -1.91 -15.20 -1.32
CA LYS A 207 -0.50 -15.51 -1.61
C LYS A 207 0.43 -14.40 -1.14
N PHE A 208 0.08 -13.13 -1.37
CA PHE A 208 0.86 -11.98 -0.91
C PHE A 208 0.89 -11.86 0.63
N LEU A 209 -0.13 -12.35 1.34
CA LEU A 209 -0.16 -12.36 2.80
C LEU A 209 0.62 -13.53 3.43
N GLN A 210 1.04 -14.54 2.67
CA GLN A 210 1.82 -15.66 3.21
C GLN A 210 3.27 -15.27 3.51
N PRO A 211 3.93 -15.96 4.45
CA PRO A 211 5.38 -15.85 4.65
C PRO A 211 6.16 -16.09 3.35
N GLY A 212 7.24 -15.35 3.16
CA GLY A 212 8.09 -15.44 1.97
C GLY A 212 7.61 -14.59 0.78
N SER A 213 6.50 -13.87 0.92
CA SER A 213 6.10 -12.85 -0.05
C SER A 213 6.96 -11.57 0.08
N GLN A 214 6.74 -10.62 -0.84
CA GLN A 214 7.39 -9.31 -0.81
C GLN A 214 6.73 -8.31 0.16
N ARG A 215 5.68 -8.72 0.90
CA ARG A 215 5.06 -7.91 1.97
C ARG A 215 6.11 -7.60 3.03
N LYS A 216 6.13 -6.36 3.50
CA LYS A 216 7.04 -5.95 4.57
C LYS A 216 6.44 -6.09 5.96
N PRO A 217 7.25 -6.52 6.94
CA PRO A 217 6.88 -6.41 8.33
C PRO A 217 6.75 -4.94 8.75
N PRO A 218 6.09 -4.66 9.89
CA PRO A 218 5.98 -3.32 10.44
C PRO A 218 7.36 -2.69 10.66
N VAL A 219 7.43 -1.37 10.55
CA VAL A 219 8.62 -0.60 10.88
C VAL A 219 8.93 -0.72 12.37
N ARG A 220 10.19 -1.00 12.71
CA ARG A 220 10.65 -0.98 14.11
C ARG A 220 11.41 0.30 14.42
N GLU A 221 11.41 0.71 15.68
CA GLU A 221 12.09 1.92 16.13
C GLU A 221 13.60 1.90 15.85
N GLU A 222 14.24 0.74 15.98
CA GLU A 222 15.66 0.53 15.66
C GLU A 222 16.00 0.78 14.18
N ASP A 223 15.01 0.63 13.29
CA ASP A 223 15.19 0.81 11.84
C ASP A 223 15.10 2.30 11.44
N VAL A 224 14.50 3.15 12.30
CA VAL A 224 14.27 4.58 12.02
C VAL A 224 15.58 5.33 11.84
N ALA A 225 16.59 5.07 12.69
CA ALA A 225 17.88 5.76 12.61
C ALA A 225 18.59 5.51 11.27
N LYS A 226 18.43 4.31 10.70
CA LYS A 226 19.00 3.96 9.38
C LYS A 226 18.32 4.73 8.27
N VAL A 227 16.99 4.85 8.31
CA VAL A 227 16.22 5.67 7.35
C VAL A 227 16.62 7.13 7.43
N ILE A 228 16.69 7.70 8.64
CA ILE A 228 17.06 9.10 8.82
C ILE A 228 18.42 9.40 8.19
N LYS A 229 19.42 8.52 8.35
CA LYS A 229 20.76 8.69 7.74
C LYS A 229 20.77 8.70 6.21
N ILE A 230 19.79 8.07 5.57
CA ILE A 230 19.69 8.06 4.09
C ILE A 230 19.06 9.35 3.60
N PHE A 231 18.03 9.84 4.30
CA PHE A 231 17.19 10.95 3.84
C PHE A 231 17.57 12.34 4.36
N TYR A 232 18.29 12.41 5.48
CA TYR A 232 18.71 13.65 6.14
C TYR A 232 20.23 13.71 6.25
#